data_AF-A0A973BB96-F1
#
_entry.id   AF-A0A973BB96-F1
#
_cell.length_a   1.000
_cell.length_b   1.000
_cell.length_c   1.000
_cell.angle_alpha   90.00
_cell.angle_beta   90.00
_cell.angle_gamma   90.00
#
_symmetry.space_group_name_H-M   'P 1'
#
loop_
_entity.id
_entity.type
_entity.pdbx_description
1 polymer ?
#
loop_
_entity_poly.entity_id
_entity_poly.type
_entity_poly.pdbx_seq_one_letter_code
_entity_poly.pdbx_strand_id
1 'polypeptide(L)'
;MIILFLIVLAALIILVSVGMIWANDLPGGLTIDLGGGEIYVLNAAFSILAVLVLALMSAALVWLIVSLFSSPWRFRRSRMNGKIRKANRSLADGLLAAEAGDAALAKKLSKKAAQHAEDDRLKLLLEARAAEISDDWSGAERAWGQLARLPGGQLAGLRGAASAASARGDTLSAETRAREALELKSGADWPFNSLFDSQVAAGNWGEALSTLATGEKRGQISGESLRRRRAVLYTAEANALQHNERKEAQRLLAEAIRSAPSFPPAAWHGARQLMMDNKIKAAQGVLELGWKARPHPALSQLLQRLDSNATPTVIGERVRALIATNPDHRESRILEADLAMRDRDWLNAVKGLALLVEEKPTARLCLLLEKALRGYGDLTESERWGRMAVTAAREQEWSDIDPRGGAFQYGQADWSRLVYAFGDAGTLVHPRYERSERELDASRPIALPAPGAKNTGPATPRTDVVTPPLDYAPSDD
;
A
#
# COMPACT_ATOMS: atom_id res chain seq x y z
N MET A 1 -36.90 -0.37 51.38
CA MET A 1 -36.01 0.23 52.40
C MET A 1 -36.60 1.48 53.03
N ILE A 2 -37.08 2.47 52.26
CA ILE A 2 -37.71 3.69 52.80
C ILE A 2 -38.94 3.37 53.68
N ILE A 3 -39.77 2.41 53.26
CA ILE A 3 -40.99 2.01 53.99
C ILE A 3 -40.66 1.38 55.36
N LEU A 4 -39.64 0.50 55.42
CA LEU A 4 -39.20 -0.11 56.68
C LEU A 4 -38.60 0.93 57.64
N PHE A 5 -37.85 1.89 57.11
CA PHE A 5 -37.31 3.02 57.88
C PHE A 5 -38.42 3.89 58.47
N LEU A 6 -39.46 4.20 57.69
CA LEU A 6 -40.63 4.95 58.16
C LEU A 6 -41.40 4.20 59.24
N ILE A 7 -41.56 2.88 59.12
CA ILE A 7 -42.25 2.05 60.13
C ILE A 7 -41.46 2.02 61.45
N VAL A 8 -40.14 1.84 61.41
CA VAL A 8 -39.30 1.81 62.62
C VAL A 8 -39.24 3.19 63.27
N LEU A 9 -39.17 4.26 62.48
CA LEU A 9 -39.23 5.63 62.99
C LEU A 9 -40.59 5.93 63.64
N ALA A 10 -41.69 5.53 63.01
CA ALA A 10 -43.03 5.69 63.56
C ALA A 10 -43.20 4.90 64.88
N ALA A 11 -42.73 3.66 64.93
CA ALA A 11 -42.75 2.85 66.15
C ALA A 11 -41.93 3.48 67.30
N LEU A 12 -40.80 4.11 66.97
CA LEU A 12 -39.97 4.81 67.95
C LEU A 12 -40.63 6.09 68.46
N ILE A 13 -41.26 6.87 67.58
CA ILE A 13 -42.03 8.07 67.97
C ILE A 13 -43.16 7.65 68.92
N ILE A 14 -43.86 6.56 68.62
CA ILE A 14 -44.92 6.00 69.46
C ILE A 14 -44.35 5.57 70.82
N LEU A 15 -43.22 4.87 70.86
CA LEU A 15 -42.58 4.42 72.10
C LEU A 15 -42.12 5.60 72.98
N VAL A 16 -41.56 6.65 72.39
CA VAL A 16 -41.17 7.89 73.09
C VAL A 16 -42.40 8.63 73.62
N SER A 17 -43.48 8.68 72.82
CA SER A 17 -44.74 9.31 73.23
C SER A 17 -45.37 8.57 74.42
N VAL A 18 -45.38 7.24 74.39
CA VAL A 18 -45.85 6.40 75.50
C VAL A 18 -44.93 6.55 76.73
N GLY A 19 -43.62 6.66 76.53
CA GLY A 19 -42.66 6.95 77.60
C GLY A 19 -42.87 8.31 78.26
N MET A 20 -43.26 9.34 77.51
CA MET A 20 -43.62 10.66 78.08
C MET A 20 -44.87 10.60 78.94
N ILE A 21 -45.89 9.85 78.52
CA ILE A 21 -47.12 9.66 79.29
C ILE A 21 -46.80 8.96 80.61
N TRP A 22 -46.00 7.89 80.56
CA TRP A 22 -45.62 7.13 81.76
C TRP A 22 -44.69 7.93 82.69
N ALA A 23 -43.78 8.75 82.15
CA ALA A 23 -42.87 9.59 82.94
C ALA A 23 -43.60 10.70 83.73
N ASN A 24 -44.76 11.15 83.25
CA ASN A 24 -45.60 12.10 84.01
C ASN A 24 -46.25 11.47 85.25
N ASP A 25 -46.36 10.14 85.30
CA ASP A 25 -46.97 9.40 86.41
C ASP A 25 -45.97 8.94 87.48
N LEU A 26 -44.66 9.20 87.32
CA LEU A 26 -43.65 8.88 88.34
C LEU A 26 -43.53 10.01 89.39
N PRO A 27 -43.88 9.76 90.67
CA PRO A 27 -43.70 10.73 91.73
C PRO A 27 -42.25 10.67 92.21
N GLY A 28 -41.39 11.51 91.62
CA GLY A 28 -39.97 11.55 91.92
C GLY A 28 -39.41 12.97 91.89
N GLY A 29 -40.03 13.89 92.62
CA GLY A 29 -39.47 15.23 92.83
C GLY A 29 -38.40 15.20 93.91
N LEU A 30 -37.15 15.47 93.57
CA LEU A 30 -36.11 15.81 94.55
C LEU A 30 -36.35 17.25 95.02
N THR A 31 -36.96 17.40 96.20
CA THR A 31 -37.14 18.68 96.87
C THR A 31 -35.81 19.11 97.48
N ILE A 32 -35.23 20.22 97.01
CA ILE A 32 -34.13 20.88 97.71
C ILE A 32 -34.74 22.13 98.35
N ASP A 33 -34.88 22.11 99.67
CA ASP A 33 -35.39 23.21 100.47
C ASP A 33 -34.26 24.23 100.72
N LEU A 34 -34.35 25.40 100.08
CA LEU A 34 -33.65 26.60 100.55
C LEU A 34 -34.69 27.60 101.04
N GLY A 35 -35.25 27.32 102.22
CA GLY A 35 -35.91 28.24 103.15
C GLY A 35 -36.27 29.60 102.59
N GLY A 36 -37.40 29.69 101.88
CA GLY A 36 -37.88 30.97 101.36
C GLY A 36 -38.88 30.88 100.21
N GLY A 37 -40.03 30.25 100.43
CA GLY A 37 -41.31 30.71 99.85
C GLY A 37 -41.60 30.59 98.36
N GLU A 38 -40.72 30.12 97.47
CA GLU A 38 -41.08 29.81 96.08
C GLU A 38 -40.54 28.45 95.59
N ILE A 39 -41.47 27.63 95.05
CA ILE A 39 -41.23 26.25 94.63
C ILE A 39 -40.88 26.24 93.14
N TYR A 40 -39.61 26.04 92.78
CA TYR A 40 -39.22 25.76 91.40
C TYR A 40 -39.14 24.25 91.17
N VAL A 41 -40.09 23.72 90.40
CA VAL A 41 -40.20 22.30 90.06
C VAL A 41 -39.29 21.97 88.86
N LEU A 42 -38.11 21.39 89.11
CA LEU A 42 -37.18 20.96 88.05
C LEU A 42 -37.51 19.56 87.49
N ASN A 43 -38.78 19.28 87.20
CA ASN A 43 -39.23 17.96 86.69
C ASN A 43 -38.98 17.75 85.19
N ALA A 44 -38.77 18.82 84.42
CA ALA A 44 -38.67 18.73 82.96
C ALA A 44 -37.26 18.33 82.46
N ALA A 45 -36.19 18.59 83.21
CA ALA A 45 -34.83 18.45 82.68
C ALA A 45 -34.36 16.99 82.54
N PHE A 46 -34.68 16.12 83.51
CA PHE A 46 -34.27 14.71 83.49
C PHE A 46 -35.07 13.87 82.48
N SER A 47 -36.36 14.17 82.32
CA SER A 47 -37.22 13.50 81.34
C SER A 47 -36.81 13.82 79.90
N ILE A 48 -36.46 15.08 79.62
CA ILE A 48 -35.90 15.49 78.32
C ILE A 48 -34.57 14.79 78.05
N LEU A 49 -33.68 14.70 79.05
CA LEU A 49 -32.38 14.02 78.88
C LEU A 49 -32.53 12.52 78.62
N ALA A 50 -33.42 11.84 79.35
CA ALA A 50 -33.71 10.42 79.16
C ALA A 50 -34.26 10.12 77.76
N VAL A 51 -35.19 10.96 77.28
CA VAL A 51 -35.75 10.85 75.92
C VAL A 51 -34.67 11.09 74.86
N LEU A 52 -33.78 12.07 75.08
CA LEU A 52 -32.71 12.40 74.15
C LEU A 52 -31.69 11.25 74.06
N VAL A 53 -31.34 10.62 75.18
CA VAL A 53 -30.47 9.42 75.22
C VAL A 53 -31.12 8.22 74.51
N LEU A 54 -32.41 7.98 74.75
CA LEU A 54 -33.16 6.91 74.08
C LEU A 54 -33.28 7.14 72.57
N ALA A 55 -33.51 8.38 72.14
CA ALA A 55 -33.53 8.78 70.74
C ALA A 55 -32.15 8.59 70.09
N LEU A 56 -31.06 8.92 70.80
CA LEU A 56 -29.70 8.72 70.30
C LEU A 56 -29.33 7.24 70.19
N MET A 57 -29.68 6.44 71.20
CA MET A 57 -29.48 4.98 71.24
C MET A 57 -30.22 4.26 70.11
N SER A 58 -31.49 4.62 69.90
CA SER A 58 -32.31 4.04 68.84
C SER A 58 -31.85 4.48 67.45
N ALA A 59 -31.47 5.74 67.26
CA ALA A 59 -30.84 6.21 66.02
C ALA A 59 -29.52 5.47 65.74
N ALA A 60 -28.70 5.23 66.77
CA ALA A 60 -27.47 4.45 66.66
C ALA A 60 -27.75 2.97 66.28
N LEU A 61 -28.79 2.36 66.87
CA LEU A 61 -29.18 0.98 66.57
C LEU A 61 -29.71 0.84 65.14
N VAL A 62 -30.55 1.78 64.68
CA VAL A 62 -31.03 1.80 63.28
C VAL A 62 -29.87 2.01 62.32
N TRP A 63 -28.93 2.91 62.62
CA TRP A 63 -27.72 3.12 61.82
C TRP A 63 -26.86 1.84 61.75
N LEU A 64 -26.69 1.13 62.87
CA LEU A 64 -25.95 -0.13 62.94
C LEU A 64 -26.60 -1.21 62.06
N ILE A 65 -27.93 -1.40 62.17
CA ILE A 65 -28.67 -2.40 61.39
C ILE A 65 -28.64 -2.06 59.89
N VAL A 66 -28.89 -0.80 59.52
CA VAL A 66 -28.82 -0.36 58.12
C VAL A 66 -27.40 -0.50 57.56
N SER A 67 -26.37 -0.19 58.35
CA SER A 67 -24.98 -0.37 57.96
C SER A 67 -24.64 -1.85 57.73
N LEU A 68 -25.05 -2.74 58.64
CA LEU A 68 -24.79 -4.18 58.55
C LEU A 68 -25.46 -4.84 57.34
N PHE A 69 -26.70 -4.44 57.01
CA PHE A 69 -27.45 -4.99 55.86
C PHE A 69 -27.13 -4.31 54.52
N SER A 70 -26.66 -3.05 54.51
CA SER A 70 -26.27 -2.37 53.26
C SER A 70 -24.80 -2.57 52.88
N SER A 71 -23.96 -3.01 53.82
CA SER A 71 -22.53 -3.30 53.63
C SER A 71 -22.23 -4.44 52.62
N PRO A 72 -22.95 -5.57 52.59
CA PRO A 72 -22.61 -6.69 51.70
C PRO A 72 -22.72 -6.32 50.21
N TRP A 73 -23.69 -5.48 49.84
CA TRP A 73 -23.94 -5.10 48.44
C TRP A 73 -22.88 -4.12 47.91
N ARG A 74 -22.45 -3.15 48.73
CA ARG A 74 -21.38 -2.19 48.37
C ARG A 74 -20.01 -2.87 48.25
N PHE A 75 -19.69 -3.80 49.16
CA PHE A 75 -18.43 -4.56 49.10
C PHE A 75 -18.36 -5.50 47.89
N ARG A 76 -19.47 -6.17 47.55
CA ARG A 76 -19.54 -7.05 46.37
C ARG A 76 -19.34 -6.25 45.07
N ARG A 77 -19.93 -5.06 44.95
CA ARG A 77 -19.73 -4.17 43.80
C ARG A 77 -18.31 -3.59 43.75
N SER A 78 -17.73 -3.20 44.88
CA SER A 78 -16.35 -2.71 44.95
C SER A 78 -15.32 -3.78 44.56
N ARG A 79 -15.48 -5.03 45.03
CA ARG A 79 -14.63 -6.16 44.62
C ARG A 79 -14.74 -6.46 43.13
N MET A 80 -15.94 -6.41 42.55
CA MET A 80 -16.13 -6.60 41.11
C MET A 80 -15.44 -5.49 40.31
N ASN A 81 -15.62 -4.24 40.70
CA ASN A 81 -14.95 -3.09 40.07
C ASN A 81 -13.42 -3.19 40.21
N GLY A 82 -12.91 -3.74 41.31
CA GLY A 82 -11.50 -4.07 41.49
C GLY A 82 -10.98 -5.09 40.48
N LYS A 83 -11.76 -6.16 40.23
CA LYS A 83 -11.43 -7.19 39.23
C LYS A 83 -11.40 -6.62 37.81
N ILE A 84 -12.41 -5.81 37.44
CA ILE A 84 -12.47 -5.15 36.12
C ILE A 84 -11.25 -4.23 35.92
N ARG A 85 -10.93 -3.37 36.91
CA ARG A 85 -9.75 -2.50 36.84
C ARG A 85 -8.45 -3.29 36.67
N LYS A 86 -8.29 -4.40 37.41
CA LYS A 86 -7.11 -5.26 37.29
C LYS A 86 -7.04 -5.96 35.93
N ALA A 87 -8.17 -6.35 35.36
CA ALA A 87 -8.24 -6.95 34.04
C ALA A 87 -7.94 -5.95 32.93
N ASN A 88 -8.54 -4.76 32.97
CA ASN A 88 -8.25 -3.68 32.02
C ASN A 88 -6.77 -3.24 32.09
N ARG A 89 -6.18 -3.19 33.29
CA ARG A 89 -4.74 -2.96 33.45
C ARG A 89 -3.90 -4.09 32.83
N SER A 90 -4.29 -5.34 33.07
CA SER A 90 -3.62 -6.49 32.45
C SER A 90 -3.76 -6.49 30.92
N LEU A 91 -4.85 -5.92 30.39
CA LEU A 91 -5.06 -5.75 28.97
C LEU A 91 -4.08 -4.73 28.38
N ALA A 92 -3.96 -3.56 29.01
CA ALA A 92 -3.00 -2.53 28.60
C ALA A 92 -1.54 -3.03 28.69
N ASP A 93 -1.15 -3.61 29.84
CA ASP A 93 0.18 -4.18 30.04
C ASP A 93 0.44 -5.33 29.06
N GLY A 94 -0.59 -6.12 28.73
CA GLY A 94 -0.50 -7.24 27.79
C GLY A 94 -0.28 -6.79 26.36
N LEU A 95 -0.94 -5.71 25.93
CA LEU A 95 -0.74 -5.13 24.61
C LEU A 95 0.67 -4.53 24.49
N LEU A 96 1.14 -3.83 25.52
CA LEU A 96 2.51 -3.32 25.56
C LEU A 96 3.54 -4.45 25.52
N ALA A 97 3.30 -5.54 26.25
CA ALA A 97 4.16 -6.73 26.20
C ALA A 97 4.17 -7.36 24.81
N ALA A 98 3.02 -7.42 24.12
CA ALA A 98 2.93 -7.94 22.77
C ALA A 98 3.71 -7.09 21.76
N GLU A 99 3.58 -5.76 21.83
CA GLU A 99 4.34 -4.83 20.99
C GLU A 99 5.85 -4.83 21.34
N ALA A 100 6.20 -5.14 22.59
CA ALA A 100 7.59 -5.33 23.00
C ALA A 100 8.17 -6.71 22.59
N GLY A 101 7.35 -7.62 22.04
CA GLY A 101 7.77 -8.97 21.64
C GLY A 101 7.87 -9.99 22.78
N ASP A 102 7.41 -9.66 24.00
CA ASP A 102 7.37 -10.61 25.13
C ASP A 102 6.13 -11.52 25.03
N ALA A 103 6.28 -12.59 24.23
CA ALA A 103 5.23 -13.56 23.97
C ALA A 103 4.70 -14.25 25.23
N ALA A 104 5.59 -14.59 26.18
CA ALA A 104 5.21 -15.30 27.39
C ALA A 104 4.36 -14.42 28.31
N LEU A 105 4.79 -13.17 28.52
CA LEU A 105 4.06 -12.21 29.34
C LEU A 105 2.73 -11.82 28.70
N ALA A 106 2.72 -11.52 27.40
CA ALA A 106 1.52 -11.18 26.65
C ALA A 106 0.46 -12.30 26.71
N LYS A 107 0.87 -13.58 26.52
CA LYS A 107 -0.03 -14.74 26.63
C LYS A 107 -0.60 -14.90 28.03
N LYS A 108 0.22 -14.69 29.07
CA LYS A 108 -0.22 -14.74 30.48
C LYS A 108 -1.22 -13.62 30.80
N LEU A 109 -0.93 -12.40 30.34
CA LEU A 109 -1.77 -11.23 30.58
C LEU A 109 -3.07 -11.29 29.77
N SER A 110 -3.03 -11.83 28.55
CA SER A 110 -4.20 -12.13 27.71
C SER A 110 -5.20 -13.05 28.44
N LYS A 111 -4.73 -14.19 28.96
CA LYS A 111 -5.57 -15.13 29.74
C LYS A 111 -6.22 -14.47 30.97
N LYS A 112 -5.50 -13.55 31.62
CA LYS A 112 -6.00 -12.83 32.80
C LYS A 112 -6.99 -11.73 32.43
N ALA A 113 -6.79 -11.05 31.31
CA ALA A 113 -7.71 -10.06 30.77
C ALA A 113 -9.01 -10.71 30.31
N ALA A 114 -8.94 -11.90 29.68
CA ALA A 114 -10.12 -12.61 29.16
C ALA A 114 -11.20 -12.88 30.21
N GLN A 115 -10.83 -13.06 31.48
CA GLN A 115 -11.77 -13.40 32.56
C GLN A 115 -12.70 -12.26 32.98
N HIS A 116 -12.20 -11.03 33.00
CA HIS A 116 -12.87 -9.91 33.70
C HIS A 116 -12.75 -8.56 32.99
N ALA A 117 -12.09 -8.46 31.83
CA ALA A 117 -12.09 -7.22 31.06
C ALA A 117 -13.50 -6.93 30.55
N GLU A 118 -13.80 -5.66 30.35
CA GLU A 118 -15.16 -5.21 30.03
C GLU A 118 -15.45 -5.26 28.53
N ASP A 119 -14.46 -4.93 27.69
CA ASP A 119 -14.61 -4.89 26.23
C ASP A 119 -14.09 -6.18 25.59
N ASP A 120 -15.00 -6.97 25.02
CA ASP A 120 -14.67 -8.22 24.33
C ASP A 120 -13.80 -8.02 23.07
N ARG A 121 -13.89 -6.86 22.42
CA ARG A 121 -13.08 -6.54 21.24
C ARG A 121 -11.61 -6.42 21.61
N LEU A 122 -11.33 -5.74 22.73
CA LEU A 122 -9.96 -5.57 23.23
C LEU A 122 -9.39 -6.90 23.76
N LYS A 123 -10.23 -7.78 24.32
CA LYS A 123 -9.81 -9.14 24.70
C LYS A 123 -9.35 -9.92 23.46
N LEU A 124 -10.18 -9.95 22.42
CA LEU A 124 -9.86 -10.67 21.18
C LEU A 124 -8.67 -10.08 20.45
N LEU A 125 -8.52 -8.75 20.46
CA LEU A 125 -7.35 -8.07 19.91
C LEU A 125 -6.05 -8.51 20.62
N LEU A 126 -6.04 -8.51 21.96
CA LEU A 126 -4.88 -8.96 22.74
C LEU A 126 -4.63 -10.46 22.58
N GLU A 127 -5.69 -11.28 22.55
CA GLU A 127 -5.58 -12.71 22.29
C GLU A 127 -4.95 -12.99 20.92
N ALA A 128 -5.41 -12.30 19.88
CA ALA A 128 -4.87 -12.45 18.54
C ALA A 128 -3.39 -12.04 18.47
N ARG A 129 -3.04 -10.88 19.04
CA ARG A 129 -1.65 -10.39 19.07
C ARG A 129 -0.72 -11.30 19.87
N ALA A 130 -1.19 -11.79 21.02
CA ALA A 130 -0.42 -12.74 21.83
C ALA A 130 -0.23 -14.08 21.10
N ALA A 131 -1.19 -14.49 20.28
CA ALA A 131 -1.08 -15.69 19.46
C ALA A 131 -0.10 -15.49 18.28
N GLU A 132 -0.11 -14.34 17.60
CA GLU A 132 0.83 -14.00 16.53
C GLU A 132 2.29 -14.05 17.00
N ILE A 133 2.61 -13.35 18.09
CA ILE A 133 3.99 -13.34 18.64
C ILE A 133 4.42 -14.68 19.25
N SER A 134 3.47 -15.58 19.52
CA SER A 134 3.74 -16.94 19.99
C SER A 134 3.77 -17.97 18.85
N ASP A 135 3.71 -17.53 17.59
CA ASP A 135 3.57 -18.36 16.38
C ASP A 135 2.35 -19.32 16.40
N ASP A 136 1.34 -19.04 17.22
CA ASP A 136 0.05 -19.76 17.21
C ASP A 136 -0.89 -19.15 16.17
N TRP A 137 -0.56 -19.40 14.91
CA TRP A 137 -1.33 -18.90 13.76
C TRP A 137 -2.79 -19.34 13.77
N SER A 138 -3.07 -20.53 14.32
CA SER A 138 -4.42 -21.07 14.45
C SER A 138 -5.25 -20.29 15.46
N GLY A 139 -4.62 -19.89 16.57
CA GLY A 139 -5.20 -19.02 17.58
C GLY A 139 -5.43 -17.61 17.06
N ALA A 140 -4.44 -17.06 16.38
CA ALA A 140 -4.51 -15.72 15.78
C ALA A 140 -5.67 -15.61 14.78
N GLU A 141 -5.79 -16.57 13.84
CA GLU A 141 -6.88 -16.57 12.85
C GLU A 141 -8.27 -16.64 13.52
N ARG A 142 -8.43 -17.50 14.53
CA ARG A 142 -9.69 -17.61 15.27
C ARG A 142 -10.03 -16.31 16.00
N ALA A 143 -9.07 -15.71 16.69
CA ALA A 143 -9.29 -14.48 17.45
C ALA A 143 -9.58 -13.29 16.52
N TRP A 144 -8.83 -13.14 15.42
CA TRP A 144 -9.09 -12.11 14.41
C TRP A 144 -10.44 -12.31 13.71
N GLY A 145 -10.77 -13.55 13.35
CA GLY A 145 -12.05 -13.88 12.74
C GLY A 145 -13.24 -13.61 13.67
N GLN A 146 -13.10 -13.82 14.98
CA GLN A 146 -14.10 -13.44 15.96
C GLN A 146 -14.18 -11.92 16.12
N LEU A 147 -13.04 -11.22 16.18
CA LEU A 147 -13.00 -9.76 16.28
C LEU A 147 -13.67 -9.10 15.06
N ALA A 148 -13.45 -9.67 13.88
CA ALA A 148 -14.05 -9.21 12.63
C ALA A 148 -15.60 -9.27 12.64
N ARG A 149 -16.20 -10.13 13.48
CA ARG A 149 -17.66 -10.27 13.59
C ARG A 149 -18.29 -9.33 14.61
N LEU A 150 -17.48 -8.69 15.48
CA LEU A 150 -17.99 -7.79 16.51
C LEU A 150 -18.23 -6.37 15.98
N PRO A 151 -19.31 -5.69 16.42
CA PRO A 151 -19.58 -4.31 16.02
C PRO A 151 -18.46 -3.36 16.48
N GLY A 152 -17.90 -2.60 15.55
CA GLY A 152 -16.75 -1.71 15.79
C GLY A 152 -15.39 -2.42 15.88
N GLY A 153 -15.33 -3.76 15.83
CA GLY A 153 -14.11 -4.56 15.72
C GLY A 153 -13.79 -5.03 14.30
N GLN A 154 -14.79 -5.05 13.42
CA GLN A 154 -14.75 -5.53 12.03
C GLN A 154 -13.45 -5.19 11.29
N LEU A 155 -13.17 -3.90 11.12
CA LEU A 155 -12.04 -3.44 10.32
C LEU A 155 -10.68 -3.83 10.93
N ALA A 156 -10.55 -3.78 12.25
CA ALA A 156 -9.34 -4.19 12.95
C ALA A 156 -9.13 -5.71 12.87
N GLY A 157 -10.21 -6.48 13.01
CA GLY A 157 -10.21 -7.93 12.85
C GLY A 157 -9.79 -8.35 11.43
N LEU A 158 -10.36 -7.71 10.41
CA LEU A 158 -10.00 -7.99 9.01
C LEU A 158 -8.57 -7.59 8.69
N ARG A 159 -8.08 -6.45 9.21
CA ARG A 159 -6.67 -6.04 9.04
C ARG A 159 -5.72 -7.05 9.68
N GLY A 160 -6.01 -7.48 10.90
CA GLY A 160 -5.22 -8.49 11.61
C GLY A 160 -5.22 -9.83 10.86
N ALA A 161 -6.39 -10.31 10.44
CA ALA A 161 -6.51 -11.53 9.64
C ALA A 161 -5.76 -11.44 8.30
N ALA A 162 -5.85 -10.31 7.59
CA ALA A 162 -5.12 -10.09 6.34
C ALA A 162 -3.59 -10.09 6.57
N SER A 163 -3.13 -9.42 7.62
CA SER A 163 -1.70 -9.37 8.00
C SER A 163 -1.18 -10.75 8.39
N ALA A 164 -1.93 -11.51 9.19
CA ALA A 164 -1.57 -12.85 9.60
C ALA A 164 -1.54 -13.82 8.40
N ALA A 165 -2.50 -13.72 7.49
CA ALA A 165 -2.50 -14.50 6.25
C ALA A 165 -1.28 -14.19 5.37
N SER A 166 -0.96 -12.90 5.20
CA SER A 166 0.22 -12.45 4.45
C SER A 166 1.53 -12.95 5.07
N ALA A 167 1.66 -12.90 6.40
CA ALA A 167 2.83 -13.40 7.12
C ALA A 167 3.08 -14.92 6.91
N ARG A 168 2.01 -15.68 6.64
CA ARG A 168 2.09 -17.12 6.31
C ARG A 168 2.31 -17.40 4.82
N GLY A 169 2.34 -16.36 3.98
CA GLY A 169 2.38 -16.51 2.53
C GLY A 169 1.03 -16.89 1.90
N ASP A 170 -0.07 -16.84 2.64
CA ASP A 170 -1.43 -17.10 2.12
C ASP A 170 -2.02 -15.80 1.53
N THR A 171 -1.62 -15.52 0.29
CA THR A 171 -2.03 -14.32 -0.45
C THR A 171 -3.53 -14.31 -0.76
N LEU A 172 -4.13 -15.46 -1.03
CA LEU A 172 -5.56 -15.58 -1.35
C LEU A 172 -6.43 -15.19 -0.15
N SER A 173 -6.11 -15.70 1.03
CA SER A 173 -6.83 -15.30 2.24
C SER A 173 -6.61 -13.82 2.55
N ALA A 174 -5.39 -13.31 2.41
CA ALA A 174 -5.09 -11.90 2.65
C ALA A 174 -5.91 -10.98 1.73
N GLU A 175 -5.97 -11.27 0.43
CA GLU A 175 -6.79 -10.53 -0.54
C GLU A 175 -8.28 -10.60 -0.20
N THR A 176 -8.76 -11.77 0.20
CA THR A 176 -10.18 -11.95 0.56
C THR A 176 -10.56 -11.06 1.75
N ARG A 177 -9.72 -11.01 2.79
CA ARG A 177 -9.94 -10.14 3.96
C ARG A 177 -9.82 -8.66 3.60
N ALA A 178 -8.88 -8.28 2.75
CA ALA A 178 -8.72 -6.91 2.29
C ALA A 178 -9.92 -6.45 1.44
N ARG A 179 -10.46 -7.34 0.58
CA ARG A 179 -11.67 -7.09 -0.22
C ARG A 179 -12.90 -6.91 0.67
N GLU A 180 -13.10 -7.80 1.64
CA GLU A 180 -14.18 -7.67 2.64
C GLU A 180 -14.07 -6.35 3.41
N ALA A 181 -12.85 -5.98 3.83
CA ALA A 181 -12.61 -4.71 4.51
C ALA A 181 -12.84 -3.50 3.62
N LEU A 182 -12.57 -3.63 2.31
CA LEU A 182 -12.87 -2.59 1.34
C LEU A 182 -14.37 -2.43 1.21
N GLU A 183 -15.20 -3.46 1.25
CA GLU A 183 -16.67 -3.31 1.18
C GLU A 183 -17.25 -2.52 2.35
N LEU A 184 -16.57 -2.51 3.51
CA LEU A 184 -16.98 -1.72 4.67
C LEU A 184 -16.83 -0.21 4.42
N LYS A 185 -17.85 0.56 4.84
CA LYS A 185 -17.79 2.03 4.86
C LYS A 185 -16.84 2.47 5.97
N SER A 186 -15.57 2.69 5.62
CA SER A 186 -14.54 3.21 6.52
C SER A 186 -13.72 4.29 5.85
N GLY A 187 -13.13 5.19 6.64
CA GLY A 187 -12.15 6.17 6.18
C GLY A 187 -10.71 5.66 6.21
N ALA A 188 -10.51 4.33 6.23
CA ALA A 188 -9.18 3.75 6.31
C ALA A 188 -8.64 3.43 4.92
N ASP A 189 -7.37 3.74 4.70
CA ASP A 189 -6.72 3.55 3.40
C ASP A 189 -6.14 2.15 3.20
N TRP A 190 -5.87 1.44 4.30
CA TRP A 190 -5.21 0.14 4.26
C TRP A 190 -5.95 -0.93 3.42
N PRO A 191 -7.31 -1.03 3.39
CA PRO A 191 -7.96 -2.09 2.61
C PRO A 191 -7.69 -1.93 1.11
N PHE A 192 -7.73 -0.69 0.64
CA PHE A 192 -7.43 -0.35 -0.75
C PHE A 192 -5.97 -0.61 -1.07
N ASN A 193 -5.04 -0.06 -0.28
CA ASN A 193 -3.60 -0.23 -0.53
C ASN A 193 -3.21 -1.71 -0.48
N SER A 194 -3.63 -2.45 0.55
CA SER A 194 -3.30 -3.87 0.71
C SER A 194 -3.85 -4.73 -0.43
N LEU A 195 -5.09 -4.47 -0.87
CA LEU A 195 -5.68 -5.23 -1.98
C LEU A 195 -5.01 -4.88 -3.31
N PHE A 196 -4.83 -3.59 -3.58
CA PHE A 196 -4.20 -3.10 -4.81
C PHE A 196 -2.76 -3.61 -4.93
N ASP A 197 -1.98 -3.52 -3.85
CA ASP A 197 -0.58 -3.94 -3.84
C ASP A 197 -0.45 -5.45 -4.07
N SER A 198 -1.32 -6.26 -3.46
CA SER A 198 -1.35 -7.70 -3.69
C SER A 198 -1.69 -8.04 -5.14
N GLN A 199 -2.72 -7.41 -5.71
CA GLN A 199 -3.14 -7.64 -7.09
C GLN A 199 -2.05 -7.22 -8.10
N VAL A 200 -1.39 -6.09 -7.86
CA VAL A 200 -0.27 -5.60 -8.69
C VAL A 200 0.94 -6.53 -8.59
N ALA A 201 1.26 -7.04 -7.40
CA ALA A 201 2.33 -8.02 -7.21
C ALA A 201 2.00 -9.35 -7.93
N ALA A 202 0.75 -9.81 -7.84
CA ALA A 202 0.27 -11.03 -8.49
C ALA A 202 0.12 -10.92 -10.02
N GLY A 203 0.19 -9.71 -10.59
CA GLY A 203 -0.03 -9.48 -12.02
C GLY A 203 -1.50 -9.53 -12.44
N ASN A 204 -2.42 -9.41 -11.48
CA ASN A 204 -3.86 -9.39 -11.71
C ASN A 204 -4.32 -7.99 -12.13
N TRP A 205 -3.91 -7.56 -13.33
CA TRP A 205 -4.07 -6.16 -13.80
C TRP A 205 -5.53 -5.70 -13.87
N GLY A 206 -6.44 -6.54 -14.35
CA GLY A 206 -7.87 -6.23 -14.45
C GLY A 206 -8.53 -6.02 -13.06
N GLU A 207 -8.18 -6.85 -12.09
CA GLU A 207 -8.62 -6.70 -10.69
C GLU A 207 -8.01 -5.44 -10.07
N ALA A 208 -6.73 -5.16 -10.32
CA ALA A 208 -6.09 -3.92 -9.88
C ALA A 208 -6.79 -2.67 -10.44
N LEU A 209 -7.25 -2.70 -11.70
CA LEU A 209 -8.03 -1.62 -12.31
C LEU A 209 -9.39 -1.43 -11.65
N SER A 210 -10.08 -2.51 -11.28
CA SER A 210 -11.37 -2.46 -10.59
C SER A 210 -11.22 -1.88 -9.17
N THR A 211 -10.18 -2.29 -8.45
CA THR A 211 -9.79 -1.75 -7.15
C THR A 211 -9.43 -0.27 -7.26
N LEU A 212 -8.66 0.12 -8.30
CA LEU A 212 -8.28 1.50 -8.56
C LEU A 212 -9.49 2.41 -8.82
N ALA A 213 -10.50 1.92 -9.56
CA ALA A 213 -11.76 2.64 -9.76
C ALA A 213 -12.57 2.79 -8.46
N THR A 214 -12.51 1.80 -7.57
CA THR A 214 -13.14 1.88 -6.24
C THR A 214 -12.42 2.91 -5.36
N GLY A 215 -11.08 2.95 -5.40
CA GLY A 215 -10.28 3.95 -4.70
C GLY A 215 -10.54 5.39 -5.17
N GLU A 216 -10.72 5.60 -6.49
CA GLU A 216 -11.11 6.90 -7.06
C GLU A 216 -12.46 7.37 -6.50
N LYS A 217 -13.50 6.51 -6.53
CA LYS A 217 -14.83 6.83 -6.01
C LYS A 217 -14.83 7.19 -4.52
N ARG A 218 -13.89 6.63 -3.77
CA ARG A 218 -13.72 6.88 -2.33
C ARG A 218 -12.78 8.03 -1.99
N GLY A 219 -12.15 8.65 -3.00
CA GLY A 219 -11.19 9.72 -2.81
C GLY A 219 -9.84 9.26 -2.24
N GLN A 220 -9.54 7.97 -2.24
CA GLN A 220 -8.26 7.42 -1.75
C GLN A 220 -7.10 7.69 -2.71
N ILE A 221 -7.42 7.88 -4.00
CA ILE A 221 -6.46 8.22 -5.04
C ILE A 221 -7.12 9.13 -6.07
N SER A 222 -6.40 10.13 -6.56
CA SER A 222 -6.92 11.10 -7.52
C SER A 222 -5.81 11.73 -8.36
N GLY A 223 -6.20 12.61 -9.28
CA GLY A 223 -5.25 13.44 -10.03
C GLY A 223 -4.36 12.65 -10.98
N GLU A 224 -3.09 13.04 -11.06
CA GLU A 224 -2.16 12.44 -12.01
C GLU A 224 -1.74 11.02 -11.65
N SER A 225 -1.59 10.71 -10.35
CA SER A 225 -1.17 9.37 -9.93
C SER A 225 -2.19 8.32 -10.37
N LEU A 226 -3.48 8.61 -10.21
CA LEU A 226 -4.56 7.77 -10.73
C LEU A 226 -4.44 7.55 -12.25
N ARG A 227 -4.28 8.62 -13.02
CA ARG A 227 -4.18 8.57 -14.48
C ARG A 227 -2.97 7.76 -14.94
N ARG A 228 -1.82 7.94 -14.30
CA ARG A 228 -0.58 7.23 -14.63
C ARG A 228 -0.66 5.76 -14.23
N ARG A 229 -1.17 5.42 -13.03
CA ARG A 229 -1.41 4.03 -12.62
C ARG A 229 -2.35 3.31 -13.59
N ARG A 230 -3.44 3.96 -14.02
CA ARG A 230 -4.35 3.44 -15.06
C ARG A 230 -3.62 3.14 -16.37
N ALA A 231 -2.80 4.08 -16.85
CA ALA A 231 -2.07 3.89 -18.10
C ALA A 231 -1.11 2.69 -18.06
N VAL A 232 -0.40 2.51 -16.94
CA VAL A 232 0.48 1.34 -16.76
C VAL A 232 -0.34 0.05 -16.73
N LEU A 233 -1.39 -0.02 -15.92
CA LEU A 233 -2.21 -1.23 -15.77
C LEU A 233 -2.90 -1.63 -17.09
N TYR A 234 -3.50 -0.69 -17.81
CA TYR A 234 -4.11 -0.97 -19.11
C TYR A 234 -3.07 -1.46 -20.14
N THR A 235 -1.86 -0.91 -20.13
CA THR A 235 -0.79 -1.35 -21.02
C THR A 235 -0.29 -2.75 -20.65
N ALA A 236 -0.14 -3.03 -19.36
CA ALA A 236 0.28 -4.33 -18.84
C ALA A 236 -0.77 -5.41 -19.17
N GLU A 237 -2.06 -5.11 -18.96
CA GLU A 237 -3.16 -6.00 -19.32
C GLU A 237 -3.21 -6.27 -20.82
N ALA A 238 -3.11 -5.23 -21.65
CA ALA A 238 -3.10 -5.38 -23.10
C ALA A 238 -1.93 -6.23 -23.62
N ASN A 239 -0.78 -6.19 -22.93
CA ASN A 239 0.40 -7.00 -23.27
C ASN A 239 0.27 -8.46 -22.79
N ALA A 240 -0.51 -8.70 -21.74
CA ALA A 240 -0.79 -10.06 -21.24
C ALA A 240 -1.82 -10.81 -22.09
N LEU A 241 -2.65 -10.10 -22.87
CA LEU A 241 -3.66 -10.71 -23.72
C LEU A 241 -3.08 -11.59 -24.83
N GLN A 242 -3.82 -12.65 -25.17
CA GLN A 242 -3.45 -13.56 -26.25
C GLN A 242 -3.67 -12.92 -27.63
N HIS A 243 -3.02 -13.48 -28.67
CA HIS A 243 -3.04 -12.93 -30.03
C HIS A 243 -4.45 -12.88 -30.67
N ASN A 244 -5.37 -13.75 -30.23
CA ASN A 244 -6.77 -13.78 -30.68
C ASN A 244 -7.62 -12.65 -30.08
N GLU A 245 -7.19 -12.02 -28.99
CA GLU A 245 -7.91 -10.96 -28.26
C GLU A 245 -7.46 -9.55 -28.68
N ARG A 246 -7.04 -9.41 -29.93
CA ARG A 246 -6.41 -8.20 -30.45
C ARG A 246 -7.28 -6.95 -30.37
N LYS A 247 -8.60 -7.08 -30.55
CA LYS A 247 -9.54 -5.95 -30.44
C LYS A 247 -9.59 -5.40 -29.01
N GLU A 248 -9.54 -6.29 -28.03
CA GLU A 248 -9.55 -5.91 -26.62
C GLU A 248 -8.23 -5.24 -26.23
N ALA A 249 -7.10 -5.79 -26.68
CA ALA A 249 -5.79 -5.15 -26.51
C ALA A 249 -5.75 -3.73 -27.09
N GLN A 250 -6.34 -3.51 -28.28
CA GLN A 250 -6.45 -2.17 -28.87
C GLN A 250 -7.30 -1.22 -28.03
N ARG A 251 -8.43 -1.70 -27.49
CA ARG A 251 -9.31 -0.94 -26.61
C ARG A 251 -8.57 -0.50 -25.34
N LEU A 252 -7.89 -1.43 -24.67
CA LEU A 252 -7.11 -1.16 -23.47
C LEU A 252 -5.95 -0.18 -23.75
N LEU A 253 -5.23 -0.33 -24.86
CA LEU A 253 -4.14 0.59 -25.22
C LEU A 253 -4.65 2.01 -25.54
N ALA A 254 -5.82 2.14 -26.17
CA ALA A 254 -6.45 3.44 -26.37
C ALA A 254 -6.82 4.11 -25.04
N GLU A 255 -7.34 3.33 -24.08
CA GLU A 255 -7.61 3.79 -22.71
C GLU A 255 -6.33 4.20 -21.97
N ALA A 256 -5.24 3.46 -22.15
CA ALA A 256 -3.95 3.77 -21.58
C ALA A 256 -3.41 5.13 -22.08
N ILE A 257 -3.41 5.32 -23.41
CA ILE A 257 -2.95 6.57 -24.05
C ILE A 257 -3.82 7.75 -23.62
N ARG A 258 -5.15 7.57 -23.55
CA ARG A 258 -6.06 8.61 -23.05
C ARG A 258 -5.80 8.97 -21.59
N SER A 259 -5.43 7.99 -20.78
CA SER A 259 -5.14 8.19 -19.35
C SER A 259 -3.83 8.94 -19.14
N ALA A 260 -2.74 8.51 -19.78
CA ALA A 260 -1.45 9.20 -19.70
C ALA A 260 -0.70 9.12 -21.05
N PRO A 261 -0.83 10.15 -21.91
CA PRO A 261 -0.08 10.23 -23.18
C PRO A 261 1.43 10.25 -22.98
N SER A 262 1.90 10.70 -21.81
CA SER A 262 3.31 10.76 -21.42
C SER A 262 3.91 9.41 -21.03
N PHE A 263 3.19 8.30 -21.21
CA PHE A 263 3.69 6.94 -20.99
C PHE A 263 4.09 6.28 -22.33
N PRO A 264 5.39 6.31 -22.72
CA PRO A 264 5.84 5.82 -24.02
C PRO A 264 5.47 4.35 -24.34
N PRO A 265 5.48 3.41 -23.37
CA PRO A 265 5.05 2.03 -23.63
C PRO A 265 3.63 1.93 -24.22
N ALA A 266 2.68 2.71 -23.70
CA ALA A 266 1.30 2.71 -24.22
C ALA A 266 1.24 3.15 -25.68
N ALA A 267 1.93 4.24 -26.02
CA ALA A 267 2.00 4.76 -27.38
C ALA A 267 2.69 3.76 -28.33
N TRP A 268 3.77 3.13 -27.91
CA TRP A 268 4.50 2.14 -28.72
C TRP A 268 3.67 0.89 -29.00
N HIS A 269 3.08 0.26 -27.96
CA HIS A 269 2.25 -0.91 -28.12
C HIS A 269 0.98 -0.59 -28.93
N GLY A 270 0.34 0.57 -28.68
CA GLY A 270 -0.82 1.03 -29.43
C GLY A 270 -0.54 1.24 -30.91
N ALA A 271 0.53 1.97 -31.23
CA ALA A 271 0.95 2.20 -32.61
C ALA A 271 1.34 0.89 -33.32
N ARG A 272 2.01 -0.04 -32.63
CA ARG A 272 2.35 -1.36 -33.18
C ARG A 272 1.10 -2.17 -33.52
N GLN A 273 0.07 -2.13 -32.67
CA GLN A 273 -1.21 -2.79 -32.97
C GLN A 273 -1.92 -2.17 -34.17
N LEU A 274 -1.87 -0.85 -34.34
CA LEU A 274 -2.42 -0.16 -35.50
C LEU A 274 -1.62 -0.43 -36.78
N MET A 275 -0.29 -0.53 -36.67
CA MET A 275 0.61 -0.91 -37.76
C MET A 275 0.28 -2.31 -38.30
N MET A 276 0.10 -3.29 -37.41
CA MET A 276 -0.30 -4.65 -37.78
C MET A 276 -1.72 -4.71 -38.41
N ASP A 277 -2.54 -3.66 -38.24
CA ASP A 277 -3.86 -3.47 -38.86
C ASP A 277 -3.78 -2.70 -40.18
N ASN A 278 -2.57 -2.37 -40.64
CA ASN A 278 -2.29 -1.51 -41.78
C ASN A 278 -2.89 -0.08 -41.64
N LYS A 279 -3.17 0.37 -40.41
CA LYS A 279 -3.69 1.72 -40.10
C LYS A 279 -2.55 2.69 -39.86
N ILE A 280 -1.72 2.90 -40.89
CA ILE A 280 -0.44 3.64 -40.78
C ILE A 280 -0.61 5.07 -40.26
N LYS A 281 -1.58 5.83 -40.81
CA LYS A 281 -1.83 7.21 -40.38
C LYS A 281 -2.25 7.32 -38.91
N ALA A 282 -3.08 6.39 -38.45
CA ALA A 282 -3.49 6.35 -37.04
C ALA A 282 -2.31 5.97 -36.13
N ALA A 283 -1.48 5.02 -36.55
CA ALA A 283 -0.27 4.65 -35.82
C ALA A 283 0.70 5.83 -35.68
N GLN A 284 0.93 6.58 -36.76
CA GLN A 284 1.74 7.80 -36.74
C GLN A 284 1.18 8.83 -35.75
N GLY A 285 -0.13 9.11 -35.78
CA GLY A 285 -0.75 10.06 -34.85
C GLY A 285 -0.60 9.66 -33.37
N VAL A 286 -0.66 8.36 -33.06
CA VAL A 286 -0.39 7.86 -31.70
C VAL A 286 1.06 8.09 -31.27
N LEU A 287 2.02 7.86 -32.18
CA LEU A 287 3.44 8.10 -31.90
C LEU A 287 3.74 9.59 -31.71
N GLU A 288 3.17 10.46 -32.54
CA GLU A 288 3.29 11.92 -32.41
C GLU A 288 2.68 12.43 -31.10
N LEU A 289 1.53 11.89 -30.68
CA LEU A 289 0.92 12.22 -29.39
C LEU A 289 1.83 11.82 -28.22
N GLY A 290 2.40 10.61 -28.25
CA GLY A 290 3.35 10.15 -27.25
C GLY A 290 4.62 10.99 -27.24
N TRP A 291 5.16 11.33 -28.42
CA TRP A 291 6.35 12.16 -28.56
C TRP A 291 6.14 13.58 -28.03
N LYS A 292 5.01 14.20 -28.33
CA LYS A 292 4.66 15.53 -27.80
C LYS A 292 4.66 15.54 -26.27
N ALA A 293 4.20 14.46 -25.63
CA ALA A 293 4.09 14.37 -24.18
C ALA A 293 5.40 13.94 -23.50
N ARG A 294 6.12 12.97 -24.06
CA ARG A 294 7.44 12.49 -23.62
C ARG A 294 8.17 11.80 -24.78
N PRO A 295 9.10 12.51 -25.46
CA PRO A 295 9.90 11.89 -26.52
C PRO A 295 10.70 10.69 -26.01
N HIS A 296 10.72 9.62 -26.79
CA HIS A 296 11.43 8.39 -26.44
C HIS A 296 11.92 7.68 -27.70
N PRO A 297 13.20 7.27 -27.80
CA PRO A 297 13.78 6.71 -29.03
C PRO A 297 13.03 5.49 -29.57
N ALA A 298 12.44 4.66 -28.71
CA ALA A 298 11.59 3.55 -29.16
C ALA A 298 10.42 3.98 -30.08
N LEU A 299 9.84 5.16 -29.85
CA LEU A 299 8.73 5.68 -30.67
C LEU A 299 9.21 6.06 -32.07
N SER A 300 10.36 6.73 -32.19
CA SER A 300 10.93 7.10 -33.48
C SER A 300 11.43 5.88 -34.26
N GLN A 301 11.98 4.88 -33.56
CA GLN A 301 12.37 3.61 -34.18
C GLN A 301 11.15 2.83 -34.71
N LEU A 302 9.99 2.91 -34.06
CA LEU A 302 8.76 2.32 -34.59
C LEU A 302 8.19 3.15 -35.74
N LEU A 303 8.21 4.49 -35.64
CA LEU A 303 7.72 5.39 -36.68
C LEU A 303 8.36 5.11 -38.04
N GLN A 304 9.68 4.93 -38.04
CA GLN A 304 10.46 4.66 -39.25
C GLN A 304 10.15 3.32 -39.90
N ARG A 305 9.57 2.37 -39.15
CA ARG A 305 9.24 1.02 -39.59
C ARG A 305 7.74 0.78 -39.74
N LEU A 306 6.91 1.82 -39.63
CA LEU A 306 5.45 1.69 -39.73
C LEU A 306 4.99 1.05 -41.04
N ASP A 307 5.70 1.33 -42.13
CA ASP A 307 5.33 0.88 -43.47
C ASP A 307 6.58 0.31 -44.15
N SER A 308 6.57 -0.99 -44.42
CA SER A 308 7.69 -1.69 -45.05
C SER A 308 7.93 -1.27 -46.50
N ASN A 309 6.92 -0.66 -47.14
CA ASN A 309 6.98 -0.24 -48.54
C ASN A 309 7.26 1.27 -48.68
N ALA A 310 7.41 2.00 -47.57
CA ALA A 310 7.66 3.43 -47.61
C ALA A 310 9.06 3.73 -48.15
N THR A 311 9.14 4.73 -49.05
CA THR A 311 10.43 5.22 -49.55
C THR A 311 11.18 5.99 -48.45
N PRO A 312 12.53 6.09 -48.55
CA PRO A 312 13.31 6.88 -47.59
C PRO A 312 12.82 8.33 -47.44
N THR A 313 12.33 8.95 -48.52
CA THR A 313 11.74 10.29 -48.51
C THR A 313 10.50 10.37 -47.63
N VAL A 314 9.56 9.41 -47.78
CA VAL A 314 8.33 9.35 -46.96
C VAL A 314 8.67 9.10 -45.50
N ILE A 315 9.64 8.23 -45.21
CA ILE A 315 10.13 8.01 -43.84
C ILE A 315 10.70 9.31 -43.26
N GLY A 316 11.52 10.03 -44.03
CA GLY A 316 12.08 11.31 -43.63
C GLY A 316 11.02 12.39 -43.36
N GLU A 317 9.96 12.45 -44.15
CA GLU A 317 8.81 13.35 -43.91
C GLU A 317 8.10 13.03 -42.59
N ARG A 318 7.85 11.74 -42.30
CA ARG A 318 7.25 11.33 -41.02
C ARG A 318 8.13 11.69 -39.83
N VAL A 319 9.44 11.46 -39.93
CA VAL A 319 10.39 11.82 -38.86
C VAL A 319 10.45 13.33 -38.67
N ARG A 320 10.44 14.14 -39.75
CA ARG A 320 10.34 15.61 -39.65
C ARG A 320 9.07 16.06 -38.94
N ALA A 321 7.92 15.44 -39.28
CA ALA A 321 6.66 15.70 -38.58
C ALA A 321 6.75 15.37 -37.08
N LEU A 322 7.37 14.24 -36.73
CA LEU A 322 7.61 13.85 -35.34
C LEU A 322 8.47 14.89 -34.58
N ILE A 323 9.61 15.28 -35.16
CA ILE A 323 10.52 16.30 -34.59
C ILE A 323 9.75 17.61 -34.34
N ALA A 324 8.93 18.06 -35.30
CA ALA A 324 8.18 19.30 -35.20
C ALA A 324 7.19 19.34 -34.02
N THR A 325 6.79 18.19 -33.47
CA THR A 325 5.91 18.15 -32.28
C THR A 325 6.62 18.53 -30.98
N ASN A 326 7.95 18.39 -30.92
CA ASN A 326 8.76 18.75 -29.76
C ASN A 326 10.24 19.01 -30.17
N PRO A 327 10.53 20.13 -30.84
CA PRO A 327 11.81 20.35 -31.52
C PRO A 327 13.00 20.50 -30.55
N ASP A 328 12.80 21.13 -29.39
CA ASP A 328 13.87 21.45 -28.45
C ASP A 328 14.37 20.24 -27.63
N HIS A 329 13.60 19.15 -27.64
CA HIS A 329 13.96 17.97 -26.88
C HIS A 329 15.23 17.29 -27.43
N ARG A 330 16.09 16.79 -26.54
CA ARG A 330 17.35 16.10 -26.88
C ARG A 330 17.17 15.04 -27.97
N GLU A 331 16.18 14.16 -27.81
CA GLU A 331 15.88 13.12 -28.81
C GLU A 331 15.47 13.67 -30.18
N SER A 332 14.79 14.81 -30.25
CA SER A 332 14.42 15.44 -31.52
C SER A 332 15.65 16.00 -32.24
N ARG A 333 16.57 16.62 -31.51
CA ARG A 333 17.87 17.08 -32.04
C ARG A 333 18.73 15.92 -32.53
N ILE A 334 18.71 14.77 -31.83
CA ILE A 334 19.38 13.54 -32.30
C ILE A 334 18.77 13.05 -33.62
N LEU A 335 17.43 13.05 -33.72
CA LEU A 335 16.75 12.66 -34.96
C LEU A 335 17.01 13.63 -36.11
N GLU A 336 17.12 14.92 -35.84
CA GLU A 336 17.47 15.92 -36.84
C GLU A 336 18.87 15.66 -37.41
N ALA A 337 19.85 15.33 -36.56
CA ALA A 337 21.16 14.91 -37.02
C ALA A 337 21.13 13.59 -37.81
N ASP A 338 20.30 12.62 -37.41
CA ASP A 338 20.12 11.37 -38.17
C ASP A 338 19.48 11.60 -39.55
N LEU A 339 18.55 12.56 -39.66
CA LEU A 339 18.01 13.00 -40.94
C LEU A 339 19.07 13.68 -41.81
N ALA A 340 19.86 14.59 -41.25
CA ALA A 340 20.96 15.23 -41.97
C ALA A 340 21.96 14.21 -42.52
N MET A 341 22.29 13.16 -41.74
CA MET A 341 23.12 12.04 -42.23
C MET A 341 22.48 11.28 -43.40
N ARG A 342 21.16 11.07 -43.39
CA ARG A 342 20.45 10.40 -44.50
C ARG A 342 20.46 11.23 -45.77
N ASP A 343 20.31 12.53 -45.62
CA ASP A 343 20.34 13.51 -46.71
C ASP A 343 21.78 13.82 -47.18
N ARG A 344 22.79 13.18 -46.57
CA ARG A 344 24.23 13.39 -46.80
C ARG A 344 24.71 14.81 -46.49
N ASP A 345 23.96 15.53 -45.67
CA ASP A 345 24.37 16.80 -45.08
C ASP A 345 25.22 16.54 -43.83
N TRP A 346 26.42 16.04 -44.06
CA TRP A 346 27.33 15.62 -43.00
C TRP A 346 27.78 16.77 -42.10
N LEU A 347 27.89 17.99 -42.66
CA LEU A 347 28.31 19.17 -41.91
C LEU A 347 27.30 19.50 -40.81
N ASN A 348 26.00 19.53 -41.15
CA ASN A 348 24.96 19.83 -40.16
C ASN A 348 24.76 18.67 -39.18
N ALA A 349 24.91 17.41 -39.62
CA ALA A 349 24.91 16.25 -38.72
C ALA A 349 26.02 16.33 -37.67
N VAL A 350 27.26 16.63 -38.07
CA VAL A 350 28.41 16.78 -37.17
C VAL A 350 28.18 17.94 -36.19
N LYS A 351 27.74 19.11 -36.68
CA LYS A 351 27.45 20.28 -35.83
C LYS A 351 26.40 19.96 -34.77
N GLY A 352 25.29 19.33 -35.16
CA GLY A 352 24.22 18.97 -34.24
C GLY A 352 24.66 17.96 -33.17
N LEU A 353 25.40 16.92 -33.58
CA LEU A 353 25.88 15.88 -32.67
C LEU A 353 27.00 16.37 -31.75
N ALA A 354 27.90 17.24 -32.22
CA ALA A 354 28.97 17.80 -31.39
C ALA A 354 28.41 18.54 -30.17
N LEU A 355 27.40 19.39 -30.36
CA LEU A 355 26.73 20.09 -29.26
C LEU A 355 26.09 19.12 -28.25
N LEU A 356 25.46 18.05 -28.73
CA LEU A 356 24.81 17.05 -27.87
C LEU A 356 25.81 16.23 -27.05
N VAL A 357 26.98 15.94 -27.63
CA VAL A 357 28.06 15.21 -26.97
C VAL A 357 28.74 16.08 -25.91
N GLU A 358 28.89 17.38 -26.15
CA GLU A 358 29.40 18.33 -25.16
C GLU A 358 28.47 18.46 -23.93
N GLU A 359 27.15 18.42 -24.14
CA GLU A 359 26.16 18.43 -23.06
C GLU A 359 26.26 17.18 -22.17
N LYS A 360 26.15 15.99 -22.78
CA LYS A 360 26.25 14.70 -22.07
C LYS A 360 26.65 13.59 -23.04
N PRO A 361 27.92 13.13 -23.02
CA PRO A 361 28.36 12.08 -23.92
C PRO A 361 27.74 10.74 -23.52
N THR A 362 27.11 10.06 -24.48
CA THR A 362 26.65 8.67 -24.35
C THR A 362 27.29 7.81 -25.44
N ALA A 363 27.35 6.49 -25.22
CA ALA A 363 27.86 5.55 -26.21
C ALA A 363 27.12 5.69 -27.56
N ARG A 364 25.79 5.85 -27.52
CA ARG A 364 24.95 6.12 -28.70
C ARG A 364 25.39 7.39 -29.44
N LEU A 365 25.55 8.51 -28.74
CA LEU A 365 25.95 9.77 -29.37
C LEU A 365 27.36 9.70 -29.98
N CYS A 366 28.30 9.05 -29.27
CA CYS A 366 29.67 8.87 -29.78
C CYS A 366 29.68 8.05 -31.07
N LEU A 367 28.88 6.98 -31.15
CA LEU A 367 28.75 6.16 -32.37
C LEU A 367 28.07 6.92 -33.51
N LEU A 368 27.06 7.75 -33.22
CA LEU A 368 26.43 8.59 -34.23
C LEU A 368 27.40 9.65 -34.75
N LEU A 369 28.21 10.26 -33.87
CA LEU A 369 29.21 11.25 -34.25
C LEU A 369 30.36 10.61 -35.05
N GLU A 370 30.83 9.43 -34.64
CA GLU A 370 31.78 8.62 -35.43
C GLU A 370 31.27 8.43 -36.86
N LYS A 371 30.01 8.02 -37.00
CA LYS A 371 29.37 7.78 -38.30
C LYS A 371 29.26 9.06 -39.12
N ALA A 372 28.85 10.17 -38.50
CA ALA A 372 28.72 11.47 -39.16
C ALA A 372 30.09 11.98 -39.67
N LEU A 373 31.13 11.90 -38.83
CA LEU A 373 32.51 12.30 -39.19
C LEU A 373 33.10 11.43 -40.29
N ARG A 374 32.84 10.12 -40.25
CA ARG A 374 33.24 9.20 -41.34
C ARG A 374 32.58 9.61 -42.67
N GLY A 375 31.30 9.97 -42.64
CA GLY A 375 30.59 10.49 -43.82
C GLY A 375 31.11 11.85 -44.29
N TYR A 376 31.52 12.71 -43.36
CA TYR A 376 32.13 14.01 -43.62
C TYR A 376 33.55 13.89 -44.23
N GLY A 377 34.29 12.82 -43.89
CA GLY A 377 35.65 12.55 -44.37
C GLY A 377 36.77 12.73 -43.33
N ASP A 378 36.43 13.06 -42.08
CA ASP A 378 37.40 13.14 -40.98
C ASP A 378 37.54 11.79 -40.28
N LEU A 379 38.41 10.95 -40.84
CA LEU A 379 38.63 9.59 -40.33
C LEU A 379 39.33 9.57 -38.97
N THR A 380 40.24 10.53 -38.73
CA THR A 380 41.00 10.61 -37.48
C THR A 380 40.10 10.89 -36.29
N GLU A 381 39.21 11.88 -36.42
CA GLU A 381 38.28 12.22 -35.35
C GLU A 381 37.18 11.17 -35.23
N SER A 382 36.73 10.59 -36.36
CA SER A 382 35.81 9.45 -36.37
C SER A 382 36.33 8.29 -35.50
N GLU A 383 37.55 7.81 -35.73
CA GLU A 383 38.17 6.72 -34.96
C GLU A 383 38.35 7.06 -33.47
N ARG A 384 38.61 8.34 -33.15
CA ARG A 384 38.66 8.81 -31.77
C ARG A 384 37.29 8.64 -31.09
N TRP A 385 36.21 9.09 -31.72
CA TRP A 385 34.85 8.94 -31.17
C TRP A 385 34.39 7.49 -31.09
N GLY A 386 34.77 6.65 -32.04
CA GLY A 386 34.52 5.20 -31.96
C GLY A 386 35.18 4.55 -30.74
N ARG A 387 36.43 4.93 -30.42
CA ARG A 387 37.10 4.47 -29.19
C ARG A 387 36.43 5.02 -27.93
N MET A 388 36.04 6.29 -27.92
CA MET A 388 35.33 6.91 -26.80
C MET A 388 33.99 6.23 -26.50
N ALA A 389 33.28 5.76 -27.53
CA ALA A 389 32.00 5.08 -27.37
C ALA A 389 32.08 3.82 -26.48
N VAL A 390 33.21 3.11 -26.48
CA VAL A 390 33.43 1.91 -25.67
C VAL A 390 33.43 2.23 -24.17
N THR A 391 33.94 3.39 -23.80
CA THR A 391 34.04 3.85 -22.40
C THR A 391 32.92 4.80 -21.98
N ALA A 392 32.13 5.30 -22.93
CA ALA A 392 31.06 6.25 -22.66
C ALA A 392 29.88 5.59 -21.93
N ALA A 393 29.14 6.38 -21.15
CA ALA A 393 27.97 5.89 -20.45
C ALA A 393 26.89 5.41 -21.42
N ARG A 394 26.20 4.32 -21.05
CA ARG A 394 25.00 3.86 -21.75
C ARG A 394 23.84 4.83 -21.56
N GLU A 395 22.89 4.78 -22.49
CA GLU A 395 21.70 5.63 -22.46
C GLU A 395 20.49 4.83 -21.99
N GLN A 396 19.78 5.32 -20.97
CA GLN A 396 18.72 4.58 -20.30
C GLN A 396 17.54 4.32 -21.24
N GLU A 397 17.09 5.36 -21.93
CA GLU A 397 15.96 5.35 -22.85
C GLU A 397 16.24 4.51 -24.11
N TRP A 398 17.50 4.47 -24.56
CA TRP A 398 17.89 3.61 -25.68
C TRP A 398 17.86 2.12 -25.31
N SER A 399 18.18 1.80 -24.05
CA SER A 399 18.24 0.42 -23.55
C SER A 399 16.90 -0.31 -23.60
N ASP A 400 15.77 0.41 -23.63
CA ASP A 400 14.44 -0.19 -23.71
C ASP A 400 14.18 -0.90 -25.04
N ILE A 401 15.05 -0.66 -26.04
CA ILE A 401 15.00 -1.26 -27.37
C ILE A 401 15.90 -2.48 -27.40
N ASP A 402 15.30 -3.64 -27.66
CA ASP A 402 16.02 -4.89 -27.80
C ASP A 402 16.85 -4.94 -29.11
N PRO A 403 17.80 -5.88 -29.23
CA PRO A 403 18.61 -6.02 -30.44
C PRO A 403 17.83 -6.35 -31.73
N ARG A 404 16.55 -6.75 -31.62
CA ARG A 404 15.65 -7.04 -32.73
C ARG A 404 14.75 -5.83 -33.09
N GLY A 405 14.88 -4.72 -32.36
CA GLY A 405 14.07 -3.52 -32.51
C GLY A 405 12.67 -3.61 -31.89
N GLY A 406 12.36 -4.62 -31.07
CA GLY A 406 11.22 -4.59 -30.16
C GLY A 406 11.52 -3.69 -28.96
N ALA A 407 10.52 -3.02 -28.39
CA ALA A 407 10.72 -2.19 -27.20
C ALA A 407 9.74 -2.55 -26.09
N PHE A 408 10.07 -2.15 -24.86
CA PHE A 408 9.19 -2.26 -23.69
C PHE A 408 8.71 -3.69 -23.39
N GLN A 409 9.55 -4.70 -23.64
CA GLN A 409 9.26 -6.11 -23.30
C GLN A 409 9.49 -6.35 -21.81
N TYR A 410 8.61 -5.77 -20.99
CA TYR A 410 8.66 -5.84 -19.55
C TYR A 410 8.05 -7.15 -19.03
N GLY A 411 8.70 -7.75 -18.04
CA GLY A 411 8.13 -8.85 -17.28
C GLY A 411 7.08 -8.36 -16.28
N GLN A 412 6.38 -9.28 -15.63
CA GLN A 412 5.39 -8.95 -14.59
C GLN A 412 5.96 -8.04 -13.50
N ALA A 413 7.12 -8.39 -12.94
CA ALA A 413 7.76 -7.57 -11.90
C ALA A 413 8.13 -6.15 -12.37
N ASP A 414 8.48 -5.99 -13.65
CA ASP A 414 8.81 -4.70 -14.23
C ASP A 414 7.54 -3.85 -14.40
N TRP A 415 6.43 -4.45 -14.83
CA TRP A 415 5.12 -3.80 -14.85
C TRP A 415 4.66 -3.41 -13.44
N SER A 416 4.78 -4.30 -12.44
CA SER A 416 4.43 -4.01 -11.05
C SER A 416 5.23 -2.82 -10.52
N ARG A 417 6.55 -2.76 -10.81
CA ARG A 417 7.39 -1.60 -10.44
C ARG A 417 6.94 -0.32 -11.14
N LEU A 418 6.60 -0.38 -12.42
CA LEU A 418 6.11 0.79 -13.18
C LEU A 418 4.81 1.35 -12.62
N VAL A 419 3.93 0.51 -12.07
CA VAL A 419 2.68 0.98 -11.45
C VAL A 419 2.99 2.02 -10.37
N TYR A 420 4.06 1.87 -9.60
CA TYR A 420 4.45 2.86 -8.58
C TYR A 420 5.43 3.90 -9.11
N ALA A 421 6.50 3.49 -9.80
CA ALA A 421 7.53 4.41 -10.27
C ALA A 421 6.96 5.44 -11.27
N PHE A 422 6.19 4.98 -12.25
CA PHE A 422 5.51 5.86 -13.19
C PHE A 422 4.18 6.37 -12.63
N GLY A 423 3.41 5.53 -11.93
CA GLY A 423 2.16 5.97 -11.32
C GLY A 423 2.36 7.16 -10.41
N ASP A 424 3.25 7.05 -9.43
CA ASP A 424 3.36 8.05 -8.37
C ASP A 424 4.29 9.20 -8.77
N ALA A 425 5.49 8.88 -9.27
CA ALA A 425 6.49 9.90 -9.61
C ALA A 425 6.53 10.29 -11.09
N GLY A 426 5.87 9.54 -11.99
CA GLY A 426 5.99 9.75 -13.43
C GLY A 426 7.35 9.30 -14.00
N THR A 427 8.15 8.59 -13.21
CA THR A 427 9.48 8.11 -13.62
C THR A 427 9.35 6.83 -14.43
N LEU A 428 9.99 6.78 -15.59
CA LEU A 428 10.09 5.54 -16.37
C LEU A 428 11.27 4.72 -15.82
N VAL A 429 11.05 3.45 -15.52
CA VAL A 429 12.15 2.52 -15.20
C VAL A 429 12.65 1.87 -16.47
N HIS A 430 13.93 1.48 -16.47
CA HIS A 430 14.61 0.89 -17.62
C HIS A 430 15.21 -0.47 -17.23
N PRO A 431 14.39 -1.55 -17.11
CA PRO A 431 14.85 -2.84 -16.62
C PRO A 431 16.06 -3.42 -17.35
N ARG A 432 16.14 -3.23 -18.67
CA ARG A 432 17.30 -3.70 -19.46
C ARG A 432 18.58 -2.93 -19.13
N TYR A 433 18.48 -1.63 -18.90
CA TYR A 433 19.59 -0.82 -18.40
C TYR A 433 20.07 -1.33 -17.03
N GLU A 434 19.14 -1.48 -16.08
CA GLU A 434 19.43 -1.91 -14.72
C GLU A 434 20.08 -3.30 -14.67
N ARG A 435 19.62 -4.22 -15.54
CA ARG A 435 20.16 -5.59 -15.64
C ARG A 435 21.37 -5.70 -16.57
N SER A 436 21.83 -4.59 -17.15
CA SER A 436 22.91 -4.56 -18.13
C SER A 436 22.69 -5.52 -19.32
N GLU A 437 21.44 -5.70 -19.75
CA GLU A 437 21.10 -6.55 -20.90
C GLU A 437 21.56 -5.91 -22.22
N ARG A 438 21.63 -6.73 -23.29
CA ARG A 438 21.97 -6.27 -24.64
C ARG A 438 20.86 -5.37 -25.18
N GLU A 439 21.26 -4.23 -25.73
CA GLU A 439 20.38 -3.26 -26.38
C GLU A 439 20.63 -3.20 -27.89
N LEU A 440 19.81 -2.44 -28.60
CA LEU A 440 20.01 -2.18 -30.02
C LEU A 440 21.36 -1.50 -30.28
N ASP A 441 22.13 -2.00 -31.24
CA ASP A 441 23.39 -1.38 -31.66
C ASP A 441 23.09 -0.03 -32.34
N ALA A 442 23.54 1.07 -31.73
CA ALA A 442 23.32 2.42 -32.23
C ALA A 442 24.04 2.70 -33.57
N SER A 443 25.07 1.92 -33.91
CA SER A 443 25.85 2.07 -35.13
C SER A 443 25.24 1.35 -36.34
N ARG A 444 24.39 0.34 -36.11
CA ARG A 444 23.84 -0.51 -37.18
C ARG A 444 22.45 -0.03 -37.60
N PRO A 445 22.21 0.20 -38.90
CA PRO A 445 20.83 0.21 -39.39
C PRO A 445 20.21 -1.16 -39.11
N ILE A 446 18.99 -1.19 -38.55
CA ILE A 446 18.25 -2.43 -38.33
C ILE A 446 18.05 -3.11 -39.70
N ALA A 447 18.88 -4.10 -40.00
CA ALA A 447 18.66 -5.02 -41.11
C ALA A 447 18.08 -6.30 -40.52
N LEU A 448 16.76 -6.44 -40.49
CA LEU A 448 16.09 -7.68 -40.06
C LEU A 448 14.86 -7.97 -40.94
N PRO A 449 14.53 -9.28 -41.11
CA PRO A 449 13.91 -9.83 -42.31
C PRO A 449 12.44 -9.44 -42.46
N ALA A 450 11.95 -9.54 -43.69
CA ALA A 450 10.56 -9.28 -44.07
C ALA A 450 9.56 -10.04 -43.16
N PRO A 451 8.34 -9.50 -42.98
CA PRO A 451 7.33 -10.12 -42.12
C PRO A 451 6.97 -11.51 -42.69
N GLY A 452 7.33 -12.58 -41.96
CA GLY A 452 7.03 -13.97 -42.37
C GLY A 452 8.14 -14.99 -42.12
N ALA A 453 9.36 -14.57 -41.76
CA ALA A 453 10.41 -15.51 -41.38
C ALA A 453 10.04 -16.20 -40.05
N LYS A 454 9.63 -17.47 -40.13
CA LYS A 454 9.40 -18.33 -38.96
C LYS A 454 10.65 -18.34 -38.08
N ASN A 455 10.45 -18.27 -36.76
CA ASN A 455 11.48 -18.48 -35.75
C ASN A 455 12.31 -19.73 -36.08
N THR A 456 13.53 -19.57 -36.59
CA THR A 456 14.54 -20.60 -36.40
C THR A 456 15.02 -20.45 -34.96
N GLY A 457 14.85 -21.52 -34.18
CA GLY A 457 15.31 -21.58 -32.79
C GLY A 457 16.82 -21.33 -32.66
N PRO A 458 17.35 -21.27 -31.43
CA PRO A 458 18.77 -21.05 -31.21
C PRO A 458 19.57 -22.07 -32.03
N ALA A 459 20.49 -21.57 -32.86
CA ALA A 459 21.40 -22.41 -33.61
C ALA A 459 22.15 -23.30 -32.62
N THR A 460 22.11 -24.61 -32.88
CA THR A 460 22.93 -25.60 -32.17
C THR A 460 24.38 -25.13 -32.13
N PRO A 461 25.08 -25.29 -30.99
CA PRO A 461 26.48 -24.93 -30.91
C PRO A 461 27.24 -25.73 -31.97
N ARG A 462 28.05 -25.03 -32.77
CA ARG A 462 29.01 -25.66 -33.68
C ARG A 462 29.89 -26.58 -32.83
N THR A 463 29.76 -27.88 -33.05
CA THR A 463 30.77 -28.84 -32.62
C THR A 463 31.95 -28.67 -33.55
N ASP A 464 32.78 -27.67 -33.27
CA ASP A 464 34.11 -27.59 -33.83
C ASP A 464 34.86 -28.81 -33.32
N VAL A 465 35.28 -29.67 -34.26
CA VAL A 465 36.11 -30.84 -34.00
C VAL A 465 37.41 -30.34 -33.41
N VAL A 466 37.60 -30.58 -32.11
CA VAL A 466 38.89 -30.41 -31.45
C VAL A 466 39.80 -31.51 -32.00
N THR A 467 40.68 -31.15 -32.93
CA THR A 467 41.86 -31.97 -33.22
C THR A 467 42.69 -32.08 -31.94
N PRO A 468 42.96 -33.28 -31.40
CA PRO A 468 43.84 -33.43 -30.25
C PRO A 468 45.29 -33.11 -30.63
N PRO A 469 46.10 -32.60 -29.69
CA PRO A 469 47.50 -32.25 -29.94
C PRO A 469 48.32 -33.48 -30.30
N LEU A 470 49.23 -33.30 -31.28
CA LEU A 470 50.32 -34.21 -31.60
C LEU A 470 51.24 -34.31 -30.38
N ASP A 471 51.05 -35.35 -29.56
CA ASP A 471 52.07 -35.99 -28.73
C ASP A 471 51.43 -37.15 -27.97
N TYR A 472 51.31 -38.31 -28.63
CA TYR A 472 51.16 -39.58 -27.94
C TYR A 472 51.85 -40.66 -28.77
N ALA A 473 53.08 -40.99 -28.38
CA ALA A 473 53.75 -42.19 -28.83
C ALA A 473 53.10 -43.40 -28.14
N PRO A 474 52.65 -44.43 -28.86
CA PRO A 474 52.23 -45.66 -28.22
C PRO A 474 53.48 -46.44 -27.79
N SER A 475 53.58 -46.71 -26.49
CA SER A 475 54.43 -47.77 -25.94
C SER A 475 53.86 -49.13 -26.34
N ASP A 476 54.76 -50.04 -26.69
CA ASP A 476 54.55 -51.43 -27.08
C ASP A 476 53.60 -52.20 -26.16
N ASP A 477 52.73 -53.02 -26.77
CA ASP A 477 52.44 -54.42 -26.39
C ASP A 477 51.76 -55.15 -27.59
#